data_AF-A0A363TID3-F1
#
_entry.id   AF-A0A363TID3-F1
#
_cell.length_a   1.000
_cell.length_b   1.000
_cell.length_c   1.000
_cell.angle_alpha   90.00
_cell.angle_beta   90.00
_cell.angle_gamma   90.00
#
_symmetry.space_group_name_H-M   'P 1'
#
loop_
_entity.id
_entity.type
_entity.pdbx_description
1 polymer ?
#
loop_
_entity_poly.entity_id
_entity_poly.type
_entity_poly.pdbx_seq_one_letter_code
_entity_poly.pdbx_strand_id
1 'polypeptide(L)'
;MFGEKYGPLTQTVALASILVTAFSALLLQAVGKISQWTFLVHDSPPFMVTAGVRALGIALIAFTFIVIDRSNYRWFAGGAVLLGVLMLALVARLDRLRKQYLCKVPDLNRDGSQARTWWGKEKFKMVVIGDSADMNSTAAAAYRQLTVSPCKFMSGYGGNGVNDPAAIWPMEILARNSRRMTTLLMGIFLSAVLALYIAASAIEVHLLAPDTAEALAK
;
A
#
# COMPACT_ATOMS: atom_id res chain seq x y z
N MET A 1 -29.85 27.12 -2.00
CA MET A 1 -31.09 26.38 -1.64
C MET A 1 -31.08 24.93 -2.15
N PHE A 2 -29.94 24.22 -2.04
CA PHE A 2 -29.80 22.80 -2.41
C PHE A 2 -29.36 21.90 -1.23
N GLY A 3 -28.99 22.49 -0.09
CA GLY A 3 -28.45 21.77 1.07
C GLY A 3 -29.49 21.06 1.95
N GLU A 4 -30.77 21.46 1.88
CA GLU A 4 -31.81 20.92 2.78
C GLU A 4 -32.57 19.72 2.19
N LYS A 5 -32.61 19.57 0.86
CA LYS A 5 -33.28 18.42 0.20
C LYS A 5 -32.40 17.18 0.03
N TYR A 6 -31.08 17.32 0.19
CA TYR A 6 -30.10 16.23 0.04
C TYR A 6 -29.11 16.16 1.21
N GLY A 7 -29.43 16.77 2.37
CA GLY A 7 -28.52 17.02 3.49
C GLY A 7 -27.62 15.83 3.89
N PRO A 8 -28.17 14.63 4.13
CA PRO A 8 -27.37 13.44 4.45
C PRO A 8 -26.60 12.92 3.22
N LEU A 9 -27.29 12.76 2.10
CA LEU A 9 -26.73 12.20 0.86
C LEU A 9 -25.53 13.01 0.33
N THR A 10 -25.59 14.34 0.46
CA THR A 10 -24.52 15.25 0.03
C THR A 10 -23.31 15.16 0.96
N GLN A 11 -23.53 15.00 2.27
CA GLN A 11 -22.46 14.81 3.25
C GLN A 11 -21.77 13.45 3.08
N THR A 12 -22.53 12.37 2.88
CA THR A 12 -21.98 11.04 2.62
C THR A 12 -21.19 10.99 1.30
N VAL A 13 -21.70 11.60 0.22
CA VAL A 13 -20.99 11.69 -1.08
C VAL A 13 -19.76 12.58 -0.98
N ALA A 14 -19.81 13.68 -0.23
CA ALA A 14 -18.65 14.52 0.03
C ALA A 14 -17.58 13.76 0.84
N LEU A 15 -17.97 13.05 1.89
CA LEU A 15 -17.07 12.18 2.67
C LEU A 15 -16.45 11.08 1.82
N ALA A 16 -17.25 10.39 0.99
CA ALA A 16 -16.74 9.38 0.08
C ALA A 16 -15.77 9.98 -0.94
N SER A 17 -16.07 11.16 -1.50
CA SER A 17 -15.21 11.85 -2.47
C SER A 17 -13.90 12.33 -1.83
N ILE A 18 -13.96 12.85 -0.60
CA ILE A 18 -12.77 13.24 0.17
C ILE A 18 -11.93 12.02 0.52
N LEU A 19 -12.55 10.91 0.96
CA LEU A 19 -11.85 9.67 1.27
C LEU A 19 -11.20 9.07 0.02
N VAL A 20 -11.87 9.05 -1.13
CA VAL A 20 -11.32 8.59 -2.41
C VAL A 20 -10.19 9.50 -2.90
N THR A 21 -10.32 10.81 -2.72
CA THR A 21 -9.28 11.79 -3.10
C THR A 21 -8.06 11.66 -2.20
N ALA A 22 -8.27 11.60 -0.88
CA ALA A 22 -7.22 11.37 0.11
C ALA A 22 -6.55 10.01 -0.13
N PHE A 23 -7.31 8.96 -0.43
CA PHE A 23 -6.79 7.65 -0.81
C PHE A 23 -5.95 7.75 -2.09
N SER A 24 -6.44 8.43 -3.13
CA SER A 24 -5.71 8.60 -4.38
C SER A 24 -4.41 9.38 -4.17
N ALA A 25 -4.42 10.42 -3.34
CA ALA A 25 -3.25 11.22 -2.99
C ALA A 25 -2.24 10.45 -2.12
N LEU A 26 -2.70 9.75 -1.09
CA LEU A 26 -1.86 8.91 -0.23
C LEU A 26 -1.27 7.73 -1.01
N LEU A 27 -2.04 7.14 -1.92
CA LEU A 27 -1.58 6.10 -2.82
C LEU A 27 -0.55 6.66 -3.80
N LEU A 28 -0.75 7.85 -4.39
CA LEU A 28 0.26 8.49 -5.23
C LEU A 28 1.54 8.88 -4.47
N GLN A 29 1.45 9.34 -3.23
CA GLN A 29 2.61 9.65 -2.40
C GLN A 29 3.34 8.38 -1.93
N ALA A 30 2.60 7.35 -1.55
CA ALA A 30 3.15 6.06 -1.16
C ALA A 30 3.76 5.37 -2.38
N VAL A 31 3.07 5.30 -3.52
CA VAL A 31 3.60 4.81 -4.79
C VAL A 31 4.77 5.66 -5.29
N GLY A 32 4.79 6.96 -5.05
CA GLY A 32 5.94 7.82 -5.36
C GLY A 32 7.19 7.47 -4.55
N LYS A 33 7.05 7.22 -3.24
CA LYS A 33 8.15 6.70 -2.39
C LYS A 33 8.47 5.22 -2.64
N ILE A 34 7.49 4.45 -3.11
CA ILE A 34 7.60 3.02 -3.48
C ILE A 34 8.03 2.86 -4.94
N SER A 35 8.07 3.93 -5.73
CA SER A 35 8.65 3.93 -7.08
C SER A 35 10.14 3.55 -7.02
N GLN A 36 10.77 3.83 -5.87
CA GLN A 36 12.10 3.36 -5.53
C GLN A 36 12.19 1.83 -5.40
N TRP A 37 11.09 1.15 -5.09
CA TRP A 37 11.00 -0.32 -4.99
C TRP A 37 10.72 -0.98 -6.34
N THR A 38 10.14 -0.24 -7.29
CA THR A 38 9.77 -0.73 -8.62
C THR A 38 10.85 -0.51 -9.68
N PHE A 39 11.96 0.13 -9.36
CA PHE A 39 13.06 0.38 -10.31
C PHE A 39 13.78 -0.88 -10.81
N LEU A 40 13.33 -2.08 -10.42
CA LEU A 40 13.92 -3.37 -10.78
C LEU A 40 13.01 -4.26 -11.62
N VAL A 41 11.82 -3.79 -11.95
CA VAL A 41 10.99 -4.43 -12.96
C VAL A 41 10.55 -3.31 -13.88
N HIS A 42 10.83 -3.42 -15.18
CA HIS A 42 10.28 -2.50 -16.19
C HIS A 42 8.75 -2.40 -16.12
N ASP A 43 8.09 -3.31 -15.43
CA ASP A 43 6.67 -3.24 -15.10
C ASP A 43 6.42 -2.36 -13.87
N SER A 44 5.81 -1.21 -14.14
CA SER A 44 5.04 -0.44 -13.15
C SER A 44 4.13 -1.38 -12.33
N PRO A 45 3.75 -1.05 -11.09
CA PRO A 45 2.79 -1.87 -10.35
C PRO A 45 1.59 -2.16 -11.26
N PRO A 46 1.17 -3.44 -11.41
CA PRO A 46 0.28 -3.81 -12.50
C PRO A 46 -0.93 -2.89 -12.46
N PHE A 47 -1.23 -2.22 -13.57
CA PHE A 47 -2.42 -1.36 -13.68
C PHE A 47 -3.67 -2.06 -13.12
N MET A 48 -3.74 -3.38 -13.27
CA MET A 48 -4.80 -4.24 -12.72
C MET A 48 -4.88 -4.23 -11.18
N VAL A 49 -3.76 -4.15 -10.46
CA VAL A 49 -3.74 -4.09 -8.99
C VAL A 49 -4.24 -2.73 -8.49
N THR A 50 -3.89 -1.64 -9.16
CA THR A 50 -4.32 -0.29 -8.77
C THR A 50 -5.75 0.00 -9.21
N ALA A 51 -6.09 -0.26 -10.48
CA ALA A 51 -7.43 -0.05 -11.03
C ALA A 51 -8.44 -1.03 -10.41
N GLY A 52 -8.07 -2.30 -10.22
CA GLY A 52 -8.94 -3.31 -9.62
C GLY A 52 -9.31 -2.99 -8.19
N VAL A 53 -8.35 -2.57 -7.36
CA VAL A 53 -8.62 -2.19 -5.96
C VAL A 53 -9.50 -0.94 -5.88
N ARG A 54 -9.31 0.02 -6.78
CA ARG A 54 -10.18 1.21 -6.87
C ARG A 54 -11.62 0.85 -7.27
N ALA A 55 -11.78 0.04 -8.31
CA ALA A 55 -13.10 -0.40 -8.77
C ALA A 55 -13.83 -1.19 -7.67
N LEU A 56 -13.12 -2.09 -6.99
CA LEU A 56 -13.66 -2.84 -5.84
C LEU A 56 -14.06 -1.90 -4.70
N GLY A 57 -13.24 -0.91 -4.36
CA GLY A 57 -13.55 0.07 -3.33
C GLY A 57 -14.82 0.87 -3.64
N ILE A 58 -14.96 1.36 -4.88
CA ILE A 58 -16.15 2.07 -5.33
C ILE A 58 -17.40 1.18 -5.24
N ALA A 59 -17.31 -0.07 -5.72
CA ALA A 59 -18.42 -1.02 -5.68
C ALA A 59 -18.87 -1.33 -4.24
N LEU A 60 -17.92 -1.54 -3.32
CA LEU A 60 -18.23 -1.83 -1.91
C LEU A 60 -18.82 -0.61 -1.18
N ILE A 61 -18.34 0.59 -1.48
CA ILE A 61 -18.91 1.84 -0.96
C ILE A 61 -20.37 1.98 -1.43
N ALA A 62 -20.62 1.82 -2.73
CA ALA A 62 -21.97 1.91 -3.30
C ALA A 62 -22.92 0.84 -2.72
N PHE A 63 -22.44 -0.40 -2.59
CA PHE A 63 -23.21 -1.48 -1.97
C PHE A 63 -23.56 -1.17 -0.51
N THR A 64 -22.57 -0.75 0.27
CA THR A 64 -22.79 -0.38 1.69
C THR A 64 -23.82 0.73 1.81
N PHE A 65 -23.74 1.75 0.95
CA PHE A 65 -24.70 2.86 0.95
C PHE A 65 -26.14 2.41 0.70
N ILE A 66 -26.35 1.46 -0.20
CA ILE A 66 -27.68 0.96 -0.55
C ILE A 66 -28.26 0.07 0.56
N VAL A 67 -27.41 -0.68 1.26
CA VAL A 67 -27.85 -1.75 2.18
C VAL A 67 -27.87 -1.31 3.64
N ILE A 68 -27.08 -0.31 4.03
CA ILE A 68 -27.02 0.14 5.42
C ILE A 68 -28.33 0.84 5.83
N ASP A 69 -28.92 0.37 6.92
CA ASP A 69 -30.13 0.91 7.50
C ASP A 69 -30.08 0.87 9.04
N ARG A 70 -31.13 1.36 9.68
CA ARG A 70 -31.22 1.42 11.15
C ARG A 70 -31.32 0.04 11.81
N SER A 71 -31.80 -0.98 11.09
CA SER A 71 -31.93 -2.33 11.62
C SER A 71 -30.57 -3.05 11.67
N ASN A 72 -29.67 -2.69 10.76
CA ASN A 72 -28.42 -3.42 10.53
C ASN A 72 -27.13 -2.61 10.76
N TYR A 73 -27.20 -1.32 11.10
CA TYR A 73 -26.02 -0.45 11.28
C TYR A 73 -24.97 -1.02 12.25
N ARG A 74 -25.37 -1.79 13.28
CA ARG A 74 -24.45 -2.43 14.22
C ARG A 74 -23.58 -3.51 13.57
N TRP A 75 -24.13 -4.24 12.60
CA TRP A 75 -23.36 -5.21 11.80
C TRP A 75 -22.31 -4.51 10.94
N PHE A 76 -22.67 -3.38 10.34
CA PHE A 76 -21.73 -2.54 9.60
C PHE A 76 -20.64 -1.94 10.50
N ALA A 77 -20.99 -1.45 11.69
CA ALA A 77 -20.02 -0.99 12.69
C ALA A 77 -19.06 -2.12 13.11
N GLY A 78 -19.57 -3.33 13.35
CA GLY A 78 -18.75 -4.51 13.61
C GLY A 78 -17.83 -4.85 12.43
N GLY A 79 -18.33 -4.75 11.20
CA GLY A 79 -17.55 -4.92 9.97
C GLY A 79 -16.42 -3.91 9.83
N ALA A 80 -16.65 -2.64 10.18
CA ALA A 80 -15.62 -1.60 10.20
C ALA A 80 -14.49 -1.92 11.19
N VAL A 81 -14.83 -2.41 12.39
CA VAL A 81 -13.85 -2.86 13.38
C VAL A 81 -13.03 -4.05 12.84
N LEU A 82 -13.69 -5.04 12.24
CA LEU A 82 -13.02 -6.20 11.64
C LEU A 82 -12.05 -5.79 10.52
N LEU A 83 -12.45 -4.84 9.66
CA LEU A 83 -11.56 -4.27 8.65
C LEU A 83 -10.37 -3.52 9.26
N GLY A 84 -10.56 -2.82 10.37
CA GLY A 84 -9.47 -2.21 11.14
C GLY A 84 -8.48 -3.24 11.69
N VAL A 85 -8.96 -4.35 12.25
CA VAL A 85 -8.09 -5.46 12.72
C VAL A 85 -7.35 -6.11 11.56
N LEU A 86 -8.05 -6.36 10.44
CA LEU A 86 -7.45 -6.89 9.22
C LEU A 86 -6.36 -5.98 8.68
N MET A 87 -6.59 -4.66 8.68
CA MET A 87 -5.59 -3.66 8.28
C MET A 87 -4.32 -3.79 9.13
N LEU A 88 -4.44 -3.90 10.45
CA LEU A 88 -3.28 -4.08 11.34
C LEU A 88 -2.52 -5.38 11.03
N ALA A 89 -3.23 -6.48 10.78
CA ALA A 89 -2.62 -7.74 10.40
C ALA A 89 -1.87 -7.64 9.05
N LEU A 90 -2.44 -6.93 8.08
CA LEU A 90 -1.80 -6.67 6.79
C LEU A 90 -0.58 -5.76 6.94
N VAL A 91 -0.63 -4.73 7.79
CA VAL A 91 0.53 -3.88 8.11
C VAL A 91 1.67 -4.70 8.73
N ALA A 92 1.37 -5.53 9.71
CA ALA A 92 2.36 -6.40 10.34
C ALA A 92 2.96 -7.42 9.35
N ARG A 93 2.16 -7.91 8.39
CA ARG A 93 2.65 -8.77 7.32
C ARG A 93 3.54 -8.00 6.33
N LEU A 94 3.14 -6.78 5.95
CA LEU A 94 3.94 -5.94 5.05
C LEU A 94 5.28 -5.58 5.70
N ASP A 95 5.31 -5.22 6.98
CA ASP A 95 6.55 -4.92 7.70
C ASP A 95 7.52 -6.12 7.70
N ARG A 96 7.01 -7.33 7.95
CA ARG A 96 7.80 -8.56 7.85
C ARG A 96 8.39 -8.77 6.45
N LEU A 97 7.58 -8.60 5.41
CA LEU A 97 8.07 -8.73 4.02
C LEU A 97 9.07 -7.64 3.65
N ARG A 98 8.87 -6.41 4.13
CA ARG A 98 9.83 -5.32 3.92
C ARG A 98 11.18 -5.64 4.55
N LYS A 99 11.20 -6.16 5.77
CA LYS A 99 12.43 -6.57 6.45
C LYS A 99 13.13 -7.74 5.74
N GLN A 100 12.36 -8.64 5.15
CA GLN A 100 12.90 -9.83 4.47
C GLN A 100 13.42 -9.52 3.06
N TYR A 101 12.69 -8.73 2.28
CA TYR A 101 12.93 -8.58 0.84
C TYR A 101 13.38 -7.18 0.42
N LEU A 102 13.53 -6.22 1.33
CA LEU A 102 14.12 -4.92 1.00
C LEU A 102 15.49 -4.74 1.63
N CYS A 103 16.48 -4.47 0.80
CA CYS A 103 17.82 -4.07 1.23
C CYS A 103 18.01 -2.58 0.98
N LYS A 104 18.66 -1.91 1.94
CA LYS A 104 19.15 -0.53 1.78
C LYS A 104 20.58 -0.59 1.25
N VAL A 105 20.81 -0.01 0.08
CA VAL A 105 22.07 -0.11 -0.64
C VAL A 105 22.56 1.31 -0.97
N PRO A 106 23.84 1.63 -0.78
CA PRO A 106 24.37 2.95 -1.11
C PRO A 106 24.19 3.23 -2.61
N ASP A 107 23.69 4.42 -2.94
CA ASP A 107 23.67 4.86 -4.33
C ASP A 107 25.10 5.27 -4.72
N LEU A 108 25.63 4.74 -5.81
CA LEU A 108 27.03 4.96 -6.20
C LEU A 108 27.08 5.84 -7.46
N ASN A 109 28.04 6.76 -7.48
CA ASN A 109 28.41 7.55 -8.63
C ASN A 109 29.22 6.70 -9.64
N ARG A 110 29.46 7.24 -10.85
CA ARG A 110 30.24 6.55 -11.91
C ARG A 110 31.69 6.23 -11.51
N ASP A 111 32.23 6.93 -10.52
CA ASP A 111 33.56 6.72 -9.95
C ASP A 111 33.58 5.69 -8.81
N GLY A 112 32.44 5.08 -8.48
CA GLY A 112 32.29 4.14 -7.36
C GLY A 112 32.17 4.81 -5.99
N SER A 113 32.19 6.14 -5.91
CA SER A 113 31.96 6.86 -4.66
C SER A 113 30.48 6.88 -4.28
N GLN A 114 30.16 6.94 -2.98
CA GLN A 114 28.78 7.02 -2.53
C GLN A 114 28.18 8.39 -2.86
N ALA A 115 27.08 8.38 -3.61
CA ALA A 115 26.34 9.57 -4.00
C ALA A 115 25.86 10.31 -2.75
N ARG A 116 26.03 11.64 -2.74
CA ARG A 116 25.58 12.51 -1.66
C ARG A 116 24.48 13.43 -2.16
N THR A 117 23.56 13.75 -1.27
CA THR A 117 22.60 14.84 -1.44
C THR A 117 23.33 16.18 -1.42
N TRP A 118 22.68 17.24 -1.89
CA TRP A 118 23.23 18.59 -1.84
C TRP A 118 23.63 19.02 -0.41
N TRP A 119 22.91 18.53 0.61
CA TRP A 119 23.23 18.73 2.02
C TRP A 119 24.31 17.78 2.58
N GLY A 120 25.07 17.11 1.72
CA GLY A 120 26.17 16.23 2.12
C GLY A 120 25.74 14.89 2.73
N LYS A 121 24.45 14.60 2.88
CA LYS A 121 23.96 13.29 3.37
C LYS A 121 24.09 12.22 2.31
N GLU A 122 24.56 11.05 2.70
CA GLU A 122 24.64 9.87 1.86
C GLU A 122 23.28 9.45 1.29
N LYS A 123 23.24 9.18 -0.02
CA LYS A 123 22.08 8.62 -0.69
C LYS A 123 22.09 7.11 -0.61
N PHE A 124 20.92 6.57 -0.38
CA PHE A 124 20.67 5.14 -0.39
C PHE A 124 19.46 4.84 -1.26
N LYS A 125 19.47 3.69 -1.90
CA LYS A 125 18.35 3.12 -2.63
C LYS A 125 17.84 1.90 -1.88
N MET A 126 16.52 1.75 -1.85
CA MET A 126 15.87 0.56 -1.33
C MET A 126 15.60 -0.36 -2.52
N VAL A 127 16.21 -1.54 -2.52
CA VAL A 127 16.08 -2.51 -3.61
C VAL A 127 15.37 -3.76 -3.12
N VAL A 128 14.56 -4.34 -4.00
CA VAL A 128 13.91 -5.62 -3.75
C VAL A 128 14.92 -6.73 -4.02
N ILE A 129 15.02 -7.70 -3.11
CA ILE A 129 15.88 -8.88 -3.23
C ILE A 129 15.06 -10.17 -3.19
N GLY A 130 15.64 -11.25 -3.68
CA GLY A 130 15.12 -12.62 -3.50
C GLY A 130 15.75 -13.30 -2.29
N ASP A 131 15.35 -14.55 -2.02
CA ASP A 131 16.03 -15.37 -1.03
C ASP A 131 17.43 -15.78 -1.53
N SER A 132 18.35 -16.04 -0.61
CA SER A 132 19.65 -16.64 -0.91
C SER A 132 19.54 -17.99 -1.65
N ALA A 133 18.48 -18.76 -1.41
CA ALA A 133 18.21 -20.02 -2.11
C ALA A 133 17.84 -19.83 -3.59
N ASP A 134 17.37 -18.63 -3.96
CA ASP A 134 16.82 -18.29 -5.27
C ASP A 134 17.85 -17.55 -6.16
N MET A 135 19.10 -17.42 -5.71
CA MET A 135 20.17 -16.79 -6.49
C MET A 135 20.49 -17.61 -7.74
N ASN A 136 20.90 -16.94 -8.82
CA ASN A 136 21.46 -17.63 -9.98
C ASN A 136 22.74 -18.41 -9.60
N SER A 137 23.09 -19.43 -10.38
CA SER A 137 24.17 -20.36 -10.01
C SER A 137 25.52 -19.67 -9.80
N THR A 138 25.85 -18.66 -10.61
CA THR A 138 27.09 -17.89 -10.52
C THR A 138 27.15 -17.06 -9.24
N ALA A 139 26.08 -16.32 -8.92
CA ALA A 139 26.01 -15.52 -7.71
C ALA A 139 25.94 -16.40 -6.47
N ALA A 140 25.23 -17.53 -6.52
CA ALA A 140 25.18 -18.51 -5.44
C ALA A 140 26.56 -19.09 -5.12
N ALA A 141 27.36 -19.41 -6.15
CA ALA A 141 28.72 -19.90 -5.96
C ALA A 141 29.63 -18.85 -5.30
N ALA A 142 29.56 -17.60 -5.77
CA ALA A 142 30.30 -16.48 -5.17
C ALA A 142 29.83 -16.16 -3.74
N TYR A 143 28.53 -16.22 -3.49
CA TYR A 143 27.94 -15.95 -2.17
C TYR A 143 28.37 -16.99 -1.14
N ARG A 144 28.44 -18.27 -1.51
CA ARG A 144 28.89 -19.35 -0.61
C ARG A 144 30.33 -19.19 -0.14
N GLN A 145 31.16 -18.48 -0.90
CA GLN A 145 32.54 -18.19 -0.49
C GLN A 145 32.65 -17.02 0.48
N LEU A 146 31.57 -16.25 0.66
CA LEU A 146 31.55 -15.03 1.46
C LEU A 146 30.55 -15.16 2.61
N THR A 147 31.04 -15.11 3.85
CA THR A 147 30.20 -15.16 5.06
C THR A 147 29.58 -13.79 5.36
N VAL A 148 28.79 -13.25 4.42
CA VAL A 148 28.19 -11.90 4.53
C VAL A 148 26.68 -11.95 4.31
N SER A 149 25.97 -10.93 4.80
CA SER A 149 24.54 -10.77 4.52
C SER A 149 24.30 -10.54 3.02
N PRO A 150 23.15 -10.96 2.46
CA PRO A 150 22.80 -10.74 1.04
C PRO A 150 22.88 -9.27 0.62
N CYS A 151 22.45 -8.34 1.48
CA CYS A 151 22.54 -6.90 1.18
C CYS A 151 24.00 -6.43 1.00
N LYS A 152 24.92 -6.94 1.83
CA LYS A 152 26.36 -6.61 1.78
C LYS A 152 27.07 -7.31 0.62
N PHE A 153 26.64 -8.52 0.27
CA PHE A 153 27.11 -9.22 -0.91
C PHE A 153 26.78 -8.44 -2.19
N MET A 154 25.52 -8.01 -2.32
CA MET A 154 25.05 -7.27 -3.48
C MET A 154 25.81 -5.96 -3.69
N SER A 155 26.14 -5.21 -2.64
CA SER A 155 26.89 -3.95 -2.75
C SER A 155 28.32 -4.08 -3.34
N GLY A 156 28.83 -5.29 -3.51
CA GLY A 156 30.14 -5.55 -4.11
C GLY A 156 30.11 -6.54 -5.29
N TYR A 157 28.92 -6.96 -5.74
CA TYR A 157 28.78 -7.97 -6.79
C TYR A 157 28.72 -7.30 -8.17
N GLY A 158 29.70 -7.59 -9.04
CA GLY A 158 29.77 -7.12 -10.43
C GLY A 158 30.55 -5.81 -10.60
N GLY A 159 31.66 -5.86 -11.37
CA GLY A 159 32.65 -4.78 -11.48
C GLY A 159 32.23 -3.48 -12.18
N ASN A 160 30.99 -3.32 -12.67
CA ASN A 160 30.50 -2.08 -13.30
C ASN A 160 28.95 -1.92 -13.29
N GLY A 161 28.24 -2.56 -12.34
CA GLY A 161 26.76 -2.57 -12.29
C GLY A 161 26.24 -2.74 -10.86
N VAL A 162 26.89 -2.05 -9.93
CA VAL A 162 27.11 -2.48 -8.53
C VAL A 162 25.85 -2.71 -7.67
N ASN A 163 24.64 -2.42 -8.14
CA ASN A 163 23.40 -2.60 -7.36
C ASN A 163 22.23 -3.13 -8.19
N ASP A 164 22.49 -3.97 -9.19
CA ASP A 164 21.42 -4.60 -9.98
C ASP A 164 21.09 -6.00 -9.43
N PRO A 165 20.06 -6.16 -8.58
CA PRO A 165 19.61 -7.47 -8.14
C PRO A 165 19.14 -8.37 -9.28
N ALA A 166 18.84 -7.87 -10.49
CA ALA A 166 18.57 -8.74 -11.64
C ALA A 166 19.81 -9.53 -12.10
N ALA A 167 21.02 -9.08 -11.74
CA ALA A 167 22.25 -9.83 -11.96
C ALA A 167 22.48 -10.97 -10.96
N ILE A 168 21.72 -11.00 -9.86
CA ILE A 168 21.84 -11.99 -8.76
C ILE A 168 20.63 -12.91 -8.73
N TRP A 169 19.43 -12.37 -8.91
CA TRP A 169 18.16 -13.09 -8.87
C TRP A 169 17.43 -13.02 -10.21
N PRO A 170 16.68 -14.08 -10.58
CA PRO A 170 15.76 -14.04 -11.70
C PRO A 170 14.74 -12.90 -11.55
N MET A 171 14.45 -12.19 -12.65
CA MET A 171 13.49 -11.07 -12.66
C MET A 171 12.09 -11.50 -12.20
N GLU A 172 11.69 -12.74 -12.46
CA GLU A 172 10.38 -13.27 -12.07
C GLU A 172 10.21 -13.30 -10.56
N ILE A 173 11.29 -13.56 -9.82
CA ILE A 173 11.29 -13.64 -8.35
C ILE A 173 11.20 -12.23 -7.76
N LEU A 174 12.01 -11.30 -8.29
CA LEU A 174 11.96 -9.90 -7.90
C LEU A 174 10.58 -9.29 -8.18
N ALA A 175 10.01 -9.57 -9.35
CA ALA A 175 8.68 -9.13 -9.73
C ALA A 175 7.57 -9.75 -8.88
N ARG A 176 7.72 -11.02 -8.48
CA ARG A 176 6.77 -11.69 -7.57
C ARG A 176 6.78 -11.03 -6.18
N ASN A 177 7.97 -10.77 -5.64
CA ASN A 177 8.12 -10.16 -4.32
C ASN A 177 7.62 -8.71 -4.32
N SER A 178 7.96 -7.94 -5.35
CA SER A 178 7.45 -6.59 -5.57
C SER A 178 5.92 -6.58 -5.64
N ARG A 179 5.32 -7.43 -6.51
CA ARG A 179 3.86 -7.55 -6.63
C ARG A 179 3.19 -7.89 -5.30
N ARG A 180 3.72 -8.86 -4.54
CA ARG A 180 3.19 -9.22 -3.22
C ARG A 180 3.18 -8.04 -2.25
N MET A 181 4.27 -7.28 -2.17
CA MET A 181 4.36 -6.09 -1.31
C MET A 181 3.38 -4.99 -1.76
N THR A 182 3.28 -4.74 -3.06
CA THR A 182 2.32 -3.77 -3.62
C THR A 182 0.88 -4.18 -3.33
N THR A 183 0.51 -5.44 -3.57
CA THR A 183 -0.87 -5.93 -3.31
C THR A 183 -1.23 -5.80 -1.83
N LEU A 184 -0.33 -6.13 -0.92
CA LEU A 184 -0.57 -5.96 0.51
C LEU A 184 -0.76 -4.49 0.88
N LEU A 185 0.05 -3.60 0.33
CA LEU A 185 -0.12 -2.18 0.55
C LEU A 185 -1.50 -1.69 0.06
N MET A 186 -1.92 -2.10 -1.13
CA MET A 186 -3.24 -1.74 -1.64
C MET A 186 -4.36 -2.29 -0.76
N GLY A 187 -4.21 -3.52 -0.25
CA GLY A 187 -5.13 -4.11 0.71
C GLY A 187 -5.22 -3.33 2.03
N ILE A 188 -4.08 -2.86 2.56
CA ILE A 188 -4.04 -2.01 3.77
C ILE A 188 -4.85 -0.75 3.54
N PHE A 189 -4.58 -0.04 2.44
CA PHE A 189 -5.29 1.20 2.17
C PHE A 189 -6.78 0.98 1.89
N LEU A 190 -7.14 -0.03 1.09
CA LEU A 190 -8.54 -0.36 0.84
C LEU A 190 -9.29 -0.64 2.15
N SER A 191 -8.68 -1.43 3.04
CA SER A 191 -9.25 -1.74 4.35
C SER A 191 -9.42 -0.49 5.20
N ALA A 192 -8.43 0.41 5.20
CA ALA A 192 -8.48 1.67 5.94
C ALA A 192 -9.64 2.57 5.46
N VAL A 193 -9.77 2.75 4.14
CA VAL A 193 -10.80 3.59 3.53
C VAL A 193 -12.18 3.00 3.79
N LEU A 194 -12.36 1.70 3.61
CA LEU A 194 -13.64 1.04 3.85
C LEU A 194 -14.02 1.08 5.33
N ALA A 195 -13.07 0.84 6.24
CA ALA A 195 -13.33 0.92 7.68
C ALA A 195 -13.82 2.32 8.07
N LEU A 196 -13.15 3.37 7.60
CA LEU A 196 -13.55 4.77 7.85
C LEU A 196 -14.92 5.09 7.24
N TYR A 197 -15.16 4.68 5.99
CA TYR A 197 -16.43 4.93 5.31
C TYR A 197 -17.59 4.24 6.03
N ILE A 198 -17.47 2.94 6.30
CA ILE A 198 -18.52 2.16 6.96
C ILE A 198 -18.78 2.69 8.38
N ALA A 199 -17.73 3.05 9.13
CA ALA A 199 -17.87 3.65 10.45
C ALA A 199 -18.63 4.99 10.39
N ALA A 200 -18.28 5.87 9.45
CA ALA A 200 -18.97 7.14 9.26
C ALA A 200 -20.45 6.93 8.89
N SER A 201 -20.75 6.05 7.94
CA SER A 201 -22.12 5.73 7.55
C SER A 201 -22.93 5.12 8.70
N ALA A 202 -22.33 4.24 9.51
CA ALA A 202 -23.01 3.66 10.67
C ALA A 202 -23.32 4.69 11.76
N ILE A 203 -22.40 5.65 12.00
CA ILE A 203 -22.61 6.77 12.94
C ILE A 203 -23.72 7.69 12.42
N GLU A 204 -23.70 8.05 11.15
CA GLU A 204 -24.71 8.91 10.52
C GLU A 204 -26.12 8.30 10.65
N VAL A 205 -26.27 7.01 10.33
CA VAL A 205 -27.54 6.28 10.48
C VAL A 205 -28.00 6.20 11.94
N HIS A 206 -27.06 6.10 12.89
CA HIS A 206 -27.36 6.10 14.33
C HIS A 206 -27.82 7.47 14.85
N LEU A 207 -27.16 8.56 14.42
CA LEU A 207 -27.43 9.92 14.89
C LEU A 207 -28.68 10.55 14.28
N LEU A 208 -29.04 10.21 13.04
CA LEU A 208 -30.29 10.66 12.40
C LEU A 208 -31.56 10.01 13.00
N ALA A 209 -31.45 9.29 14.13
CA ALA A 209 -32.52 8.52 14.73
C ALA A 209 -33.52 9.27 15.67
N PRO A 210 -33.20 10.40 16.35
CA PRO A 210 -34.18 11.02 17.26
C PRO A 210 -35.06 12.11 16.62
N ASP A 211 -34.56 12.94 15.69
CA ASP A 211 -35.19 14.25 15.47
C ASP A 211 -36.40 14.27 14.53
N THR A 212 -36.65 13.21 13.75
CA THR A 212 -37.82 13.17 12.85
C THR A 212 -39.10 12.68 13.52
N ALA A 213 -39.03 12.06 14.71
CA ALA A 213 -40.21 11.63 15.44
C ALA A 213 -40.83 12.79 16.25
N GLU A 214 -40.00 13.71 16.79
CA GLU A 214 -40.48 14.91 17.48
C GLU A 214 -40.94 16.02 16.51
N ALA A 215 -40.38 16.09 15.30
CA ALA A 215 -40.80 17.05 14.28
C ALA A 215 -42.13 16.70 13.58
N LEU A 216 -42.63 15.46 13.72
CA LEU A 216 -43.96 15.03 13.25
C LEU A 216 -45.01 15.02 14.37
N ALA A 217 -44.61 15.31 15.62
CA ALA A 217 -45.48 15.38 16.79
C ALA A 217 -45.79 16.83 17.22
N LYS A 218 -45.30 17.83 16.48
CA LYS A 218 -45.69 19.26 16.56
C LYS A 218 -46.30 19.70 15.24
#